data_AF-A0A957H4X0-F1
#
_entry.id   AF-A0A957H4X0-F1
#
_cell.length_a   1.000
_cell.length_b   1.000
_cell.length_c   1.000
_cell.angle_alpha   90.00
_cell.angle_beta   90.00
_cell.angle_gamma   90.00
#
_symmetry.space_group_name_H-M   'P 1'
#
loop_
_entity.id
_entity.type
_entity.pdbx_description
1 polymer ?
#
loop_
_entity_poly.entity_id
_entity_poly.type
_entity_poly.pdbx_seq_one_letter_code
_entity_poly.pdbx_strand_id
1 'polypeptide(L)'
;FRALAEGEATLIQLLYLPYFSPEEQATLFEDDGSPDPFAGAPAFFREQILFPYSEGFDFVQTIYDEGGFDRLDEVWADPPVSTEQILHPELYEAGNDPIPVPLPPLTDTLGTGWRQIDEDVVGEFMLRQYLEQGISSSSAEDAAAGWGGDRFALYYNDADSELVLVLRTVWDSVADNSEFQSAYQLYGETQFGDNLVPEAFPEATLCWQPEGEVVCLIAEDNVTSTIVRAPSLELIQTIWDELQS
;
A
#
# COMPACT_ATOMS: atom_id res chain seq x y z
N PHE A 1 3.46 -13.99 -3.95
CA PHE A 1 3.17 -15.44 -3.74
C PHE A 1 1.70 -15.77 -3.43
N ARG A 2 1.10 -15.24 -2.35
CA ARG A 2 -0.28 -15.63 -1.98
C ARG A 2 -1.31 -15.28 -3.06
N ALA A 3 -1.21 -14.10 -3.68
CA ALA A 3 -2.11 -13.70 -4.76
C ALA A 3 -2.05 -14.65 -5.98
N LEU A 4 -0.85 -15.03 -6.42
CA LEU A 4 -0.68 -16.04 -7.48
C LEU A 4 -1.33 -17.38 -7.11
N ALA A 5 -1.10 -17.86 -5.89
CA ALA A 5 -1.62 -19.14 -5.42
C ALA A 5 -3.16 -19.19 -5.33
N GLU A 6 -3.74 -18.20 -4.66
CA GLU A 6 -5.20 -18.12 -4.47
C GLU A 6 -5.90 -17.76 -5.79
N GLY A 7 -5.27 -16.97 -6.65
CA GLY A 7 -5.72 -16.67 -8.01
C GLY A 7 -5.81 -17.92 -8.88
N GLU A 8 -4.77 -18.75 -8.90
CA GLU A 8 -4.79 -20.01 -9.65
C GLU A 8 -5.79 -21.01 -9.06
N ALA A 9 -5.90 -21.10 -7.74
CA ALA A 9 -6.94 -21.92 -7.11
C ALA A 9 -8.34 -21.49 -7.54
N THR A 10 -8.59 -20.17 -7.59
CA THR A 10 -9.85 -19.58 -8.06
C THR A 10 -10.09 -19.87 -9.54
N LEU A 11 -9.06 -19.73 -10.39
CA LEU A 11 -9.14 -20.09 -11.81
C LEU A 11 -9.50 -21.57 -11.99
N ILE A 12 -8.80 -22.48 -11.31
CA ILE A 12 -9.05 -23.93 -11.39
C ILE A 12 -10.48 -24.25 -10.94
N GLN A 13 -10.96 -23.62 -9.87
CA GLN A 13 -12.35 -23.77 -9.43
C GLN A 13 -13.33 -23.40 -10.55
N LEU A 14 -13.12 -22.27 -11.24
CA LEU A 14 -13.97 -21.83 -12.34
C LEU A 14 -13.86 -22.73 -13.57
N LEU A 15 -12.66 -23.19 -13.93
CA LEU A 15 -12.45 -24.15 -15.03
C LEU A 15 -13.13 -25.50 -14.75
N TYR A 16 -13.36 -25.84 -13.49
CA TYR A 16 -14.05 -27.07 -13.10
C TYR A 16 -15.58 -26.94 -13.07
N LEU A 17 -16.13 -25.71 -13.01
CA LEU A 17 -17.58 -25.49 -12.98
C LEU A 17 -18.36 -26.21 -14.09
N PRO A 18 -17.91 -26.25 -15.36
CA PRO A 18 -18.64 -26.92 -16.44
C PRO A 18 -18.80 -28.45 -16.25
N TYR A 19 -18.06 -29.07 -15.33
CA TYR A 19 -18.18 -30.51 -15.03
C TYR A 19 -19.32 -30.82 -14.06
N PHE A 20 -19.86 -29.80 -13.38
CA PHE A 20 -21.06 -29.93 -12.55
C PHE A 20 -22.33 -29.80 -13.39
N SER A 21 -23.39 -30.50 -12.99
CA SER A 21 -24.72 -30.29 -13.55
C SER A 21 -25.25 -28.89 -13.20
N PRO A 22 -26.22 -28.35 -13.95
CA PRO A 22 -26.82 -27.06 -13.63
C PRO A 22 -27.44 -26.98 -12.22
N GLU A 23 -27.93 -28.11 -11.69
CA GLU A 23 -28.48 -28.20 -10.34
C GLU A 23 -27.37 -28.07 -9.28
N GLU A 24 -26.25 -28.77 -9.45
CA GLU A 24 -25.09 -28.67 -8.56
C GLU A 24 -24.44 -27.28 -8.62
N GLN A 25 -24.35 -26.67 -9.81
CA GLN A 25 -23.89 -25.29 -9.95
C GLN A 25 -24.80 -24.32 -9.17
N ALA A 26 -26.12 -24.50 -9.26
CA ALA A 26 -27.05 -23.66 -8.51
C ALA A 26 -26.84 -23.77 -6.99
N THR A 27 -26.55 -24.97 -6.48
CA THR A 27 -26.27 -25.17 -5.04
C THR A 27 -24.96 -24.54 -4.57
N LEU A 28 -23.96 -24.40 -5.46
CA LEU A 28 -22.66 -23.81 -5.11
C LEU A 28 -22.76 -22.29 -4.88
N PHE A 29 -23.71 -21.63 -5.53
CA PHE A 29 -23.95 -20.18 -5.43
C PHE A 29 -25.22 -19.85 -4.66
N GLU A 30 -25.87 -20.84 -4.05
CA GLU A 30 -27.03 -20.62 -3.20
C GLU A 30 -26.57 -19.91 -1.92
N ASP A 31 -27.20 -18.77 -1.62
CA ASP A 31 -27.02 -18.10 -0.33
C ASP A 31 -27.58 -19.01 0.76
N ASP A 32 -26.69 -19.61 1.54
CA ASP A 32 -27.03 -20.51 2.65
C ASP A 32 -27.52 -19.75 3.89
N GLY A 33 -27.61 -18.42 3.81
CA GLY A 33 -27.97 -17.54 4.91
C GLY A 33 -26.89 -17.47 5.99
N SER A 34 -25.67 -17.91 5.68
CA SER A 34 -24.52 -17.72 6.57
C SER A 34 -24.26 -16.22 6.77
N PRO A 35 -23.88 -15.80 7.98
CA PRO A 35 -23.54 -14.41 8.23
C PRO A 35 -22.36 -13.99 7.35
N ASP A 36 -22.42 -12.77 6.80
CA ASP A 36 -21.27 -12.16 6.12
C ASP A 36 -20.04 -12.20 7.05
N PRO A 37 -18.97 -12.91 6.69
CA PRO A 37 -17.78 -13.04 7.53
C PRO A 37 -17.07 -11.69 7.76
N PHE A 38 -17.37 -10.68 6.95
CA PHE A 38 -16.83 -9.33 7.06
C PHE A 38 -17.79 -8.35 7.72
N ALA A 39 -18.94 -8.80 8.24
CA ALA A 39 -19.92 -7.94 8.89
C ALA A 39 -19.28 -7.16 10.05
N GLY A 40 -19.21 -5.83 9.91
CA GLY A 40 -18.63 -4.92 10.90
C GLY A 40 -17.10 -4.80 10.85
N ALA A 41 -16.41 -5.49 9.94
CA ALA A 41 -14.99 -5.27 9.69
C ALA A 41 -14.78 -3.95 8.92
N PRO A 42 -13.76 -3.15 9.27
CA PRO A 42 -13.31 -2.04 8.43
C PRO A 42 -12.99 -2.50 7.00
N ALA A 43 -13.35 -1.68 6.01
CA ALA A 43 -13.19 -2.00 4.59
C ALA A 43 -11.75 -2.45 4.26
N PHE A 44 -10.76 -1.74 4.77
CA PHE A 44 -9.34 -2.09 4.66
C PHE A 44 -9.03 -3.58 4.93
N PHE A 45 -9.56 -4.15 6.02
CA PHE A 45 -9.29 -5.56 6.36
C PHE A 45 -10.00 -6.51 5.41
N ARG A 46 -11.19 -6.15 4.94
CA ARG A 46 -11.92 -6.94 3.94
C ARG A 46 -11.14 -6.96 2.63
N GLU A 47 -10.75 -5.81 2.11
CA GLU A 47 -10.03 -5.71 0.83
C GLU A 47 -8.67 -6.44 0.92
N GLN A 48 -7.93 -6.31 2.02
CA GLN A 48 -6.68 -7.04 2.23
C GLN A 48 -6.87 -8.56 2.21
N ILE A 49 -7.96 -9.07 2.78
CA ILE A 49 -8.25 -10.51 2.78
C ILE A 49 -8.68 -10.99 1.39
N LEU A 50 -9.43 -10.17 0.65
CA LEU A 50 -9.96 -10.51 -0.67
C LEU A 50 -8.95 -10.37 -1.79
N PHE A 51 -7.95 -9.47 -1.66
CA PHE A 51 -6.96 -9.18 -2.71
C PHE A 51 -6.37 -10.43 -3.40
N PRO A 52 -5.92 -11.49 -2.67
CA PRO A 52 -5.40 -12.67 -3.33
C PRO A 52 -6.41 -13.44 -4.21
N TYR A 53 -7.70 -13.31 -3.92
CA TYR A 53 -8.78 -14.01 -4.62
C TYR A 53 -9.39 -13.18 -5.74
N SER A 54 -9.41 -11.84 -5.63
CA SER A 54 -9.91 -10.95 -6.68
C SER A 54 -8.79 -10.57 -7.65
N GLU A 55 -7.87 -9.71 -7.22
CA GLU A 55 -6.79 -9.18 -8.06
C GLU A 55 -5.82 -10.30 -8.47
N GLY A 56 -5.57 -11.24 -7.54
CA GLY A 56 -4.77 -12.44 -7.86
C GLY A 56 -5.41 -13.31 -8.94
N PHE A 57 -6.75 -13.42 -8.95
CA PHE A 57 -7.47 -14.16 -10.00
C PHE A 57 -7.41 -13.41 -11.33
N ASP A 58 -7.63 -12.10 -11.34
CA ASP A 58 -7.60 -11.29 -12.57
C ASP A 58 -6.21 -11.33 -13.23
N PHE A 59 -5.14 -11.23 -12.42
CA PHE A 59 -3.76 -11.46 -12.87
C PHE A 59 -3.60 -12.85 -13.49
N VAL A 60 -3.97 -13.91 -12.75
CA VAL A 60 -3.81 -15.29 -13.22
C VAL A 60 -4.63 -15.60 -14.47
N GLN A 61 -5.86 -15.08 -14.56
CA GLN A 61 -6.70 -15.22 -15.73
C GLN A 61 -6.05 -14.56 -16.95
N THR A 62 -5.48 -13.36 -16.79
CA THR A 62 -4.78 -12.65 -17.87
C THR A 62 -3.63 -13.48 -18.41
N ILE A 63 -2.78 -14.01 -17.53
CA ILE A 63 -1.65 -14.88 -17.90
C ILE A 63 -2.13 -16.19 -18.55
N TYR A 64 -3.19 -16.80 -18.01
CA TYR A 64 -3.76 -18.03 -18.54
C TYR A 64 -4.34 -17.84 -19.94
N ASP A 65 -4.98 -16.71 -20.22
CA ASP A 65 -5.57 -16.44 -21.54
C ASP A 65 -4.50 -16.27 -22.64
N GLU A 66 -3.26 -15.93 -22.28
CA GLU A 66 -2.14 -15.80 -23.22
C GLU A 66 -1.50 -17.13 -23.62
N GLY A 67 -1.40 -18.09 -22.70
CA GLY A 67 -0.65 -19.33 -22.95
C GLY A 67 -1.06 -20.55 -22.13
N GLY A 68 -2.17 -20.47 -21.40
CA GLY A 68 -2.68 -21.54 -20.54
C GLY A 68 -1.75 -21.86 -19.37
N PHE A 69 -1.81 -23.10 -18.88
CA PHE A 69 -1.00 -23.55 -17.74
C PHE A 69 0.51 -23.51 -18.00
N ASP A 70 0.96 -23.68 -19.26
CA ASP A 70 2.38 -23.59 -19.58
C ASP A 70 2.92 -22.17 -19.27
N ARG A 71 2.13 -21.12 -19.56
CA ARG A 71 2.50 -19.74 -19.19
C ARG A 71 2.43 -19.54 -17.67
N LEU A 72 1.44 -20.11 -16.99
CA LEU A 72 1.38 -20.03 -15.52
C LEU A 72 2.57 -20.72 -14.85
N ASP A 73 3.03 -21.86 -15.38
CA ASP A 73 4.23 -22.56 -14.89
C ASP A 73 5.48 -21.68 -15.02
N GLU A 74 5.59 -20.89 -16.10
CA GLU A 74 6.66 -19.89 -16.27
C GLU A 74 6.56 -18.79 -15.20
N VAL A 75 5.35 -18.27 -14.93
CA VAL A 75 5.13 -17.27 -13.89
C VAL A 75 5.42 -17.82 -12.49
N TRP A 76 5.13 -19.09 -12.22
CA TRP A 76 5.52 -19.71 -10.95
C TRP A 76 7.04 -19.85 -10.78
N ALA A 77 7.78 -19.96 -11.89
CA ALA A 77 9.23 -19.98 -11.88
C ALA A 77 9.85 -18.59 -11.62
N ASP A 78 9.13 -17.51 -11.98
CA ASP A 78 9.52 -16.12 -11.78
C ASP A 78 8.34 -15.26 -11.31
N PRO A 79 7.89 -15.41 -10.05
CA PRO A 79 6.62 -14.86 -9.60
C PRO A 79 6.66 -13.34 -9.40
N PRO A 80 5.51 -12.65 -9.52
CA PRO A 80 5.42 -11.23 -9.25
C PRO A 80 5.86 -10.90 -7.82
N VAL A 81 6.62 -9.81 -7.71
CA VAL A 81 7.29 -9.34 -6.49
C VAL A 81 6.58 -8.16 -5.82
N SER A 82 5.60 -7.55 -6.48
CA SER A 82 4.84 -6.41 -5.96
C SER A 82 3.33 -6.58 -6.12
N THR A 83 2.55 -5.80 -5.35
CA THR A 83 1.11 -5.69 -5.58
C THR A 83 0.78 -4.98 -6.87
N GLU A 84 1.64 -4.04 -7.31
CA GLU A 84 1.52 -3.35 -8.59
C GLU A 84 1.56 -4.33 -9.77
N GLN A 85 2.51 -5.27 -9.78
CA GLN A 85 2.57 -6.30 -10.81
C GLN A 85 1.34 -7.22 -10.84
N ILE A 86 0.66 -7.41 -9.70
CA ILE A 86 -0.61 -8.14 -9.62
C ILE A 86 -1.77 -7.29 -10.17
N LEU A 87 -1.81 -6.00 -9.83
CA LEU A 87 -2.84 -5.07 -10.29
C LEU A 87 -2.72 -4.76 -11.79
N HIS A 88 -1.48 -4.74 -12.32
CA HIS A 88 -1.14 -4.37 -13.68
C HIS A 88 -0.25 -5.47 -14.32
N PRO A 89 -0.85 -6.57 -14.82
CA PRO A 89 -0.10 -7.70 -15.39
C PRO A 89 0.88 -7.31 -16.50
N GLU A 90 0.60 -6.23 -17.25
CA GLU A 90 1.48 -5.71 -18.28
C GLU A 90 2.83 -5.21 -17.74
N LEU A 91 2.90 -4.76 -16.48
CA LEU A 91 4.15 -4.34 -15.84
C LEU A 91 4.98 -5.56 -15.47
N TYR A 92 4.34 -6.64 -15.01
CA TYR A 92 5.00 -7.92 -14.81
C TYR A 92 5.57 -8.48 -16.13
N GLU A 93 4.78 -8.48 -17.21
CA GLU A 93 5.22 -8.94 -18.53
C GLU A 93 6.37 -8.09 -19.10
N ALA A 94 6.39 -6.79 -18.78
CA ALA A 94 7.49 -5.90 -19.15
C ALA A 94 8.76 -6.10 -18.30
N GLY A 95 8.70 -6.87 -17.21
CA GLY A 95 9.78 -7.02 -16.25
C GLY A 95 10.06 -5.76 -15.43
N ASN A 96 9.03 -4.95 -15.19
CA ASN A 96 9.12 -3.76 -14.36
C ASN A 96 9.03 -4.15 -12.89
N ASP A 97 10.17 -4.22 -12.23
CA ASP A 97 10.26 -4.43 -10.78
C ASP A 97 10.22 -3.09 -10.03
N PRO A 98 9.72 -3.08 -8.77
CA PRO A 98 9.73 -1.88 -7.95
C PRO A 98 11.13 -1.29 -7.76
N ILE A 99 11.19 0.04 -7.77
CA ILE A 99 12.37 0.83 -7.47
C ILE A 99 12.76 0.60 -6.00
N PRO A 100 13.99 0.13 -5.71
CA PRO A 100 14.45 -0.01 -4.33
C PRO A 100 14.54 1.35 -3.64
N VAL A 101 13.82 1.52 -2.53
CA VAL A 101 13.81 2.76 -1.74
C VAL A 101 14.67 2.59 -0.49
N PRO A 102 15.83 3.28 -0.39
CA PRO A 102 16.66 3.19 0.80
C PRO A 102 16.05 3.99 1.95
N LEU A 103 16.05 3.41 3.15
CA LEU A 103 15.70 4.07 4.39
C LEU A 103 16.76 3.72 5.44
N PRO A 104 17.63 4.66 5.85
CA PRO A 104 18.66 4.37 6.84
C PRO A 104 18.02 4.05 8.21
N PRO A 105 18.64 3.21 9.04
CA PRO A 105 18.17 3.00 10.40
C PRO A 105 18.22 4.30 11.20
N LEU A 106 17.10 4.71 11.77
CA LEU A 106 16.97 5.99 12.50
C LEU A 106 17.14 5.82 14.02
N THR A 107 17.51 4.63 14.50
CA THR A 107 17.59 4.36 15.95
C THR A 107 18.57 5.30 16.65
N ASP A 108 19.74 5.55 16.05
CA ASP A 108 20.74 6.47 16.61
C ASP A 108 20.27 7.94 16.54
N THR A 109 19.55 8.30 15.47
CA THR A 109 18.93 9.62 15.23
C THR A 109 17.84 9.92 16.25
N LEU A 110 16.96 8.96 16.54
CA LEU A 110 15.87 9.09 17.51
C LEU A 110 16.37 9.04 18.96
N GLY A 111 17.49 8.34 19.19
CA GLY A 111 18.18 8.33 20.47
C GLY A 111 17.63 7.32 21.47
N THR A 112 17.89 7.59 22.76
CA THR A 112 17.65 6.61 23.83
C THR A 112 16.17 6.33 24.02
N GLY A 113 15.81 5.04 24.11
CA GLY A 113 14.44 4.59 24.37
C GLY A 113 13.69 4.13 23.12
N TRP A 114 14.12 4.58 21.94
CA TRP A 114 13.58 4.15 20.67
C TRP A 114 14.15 2.81 20.22
N ARG A 115 13.28 1.97 19.67
CA ARG A 115 13.67 0.76 18.93
C ARG A 115 12.82 0.63 17.69
N GLN A 116 13.41 0.14 16.61
CA GLN A 116 12.66 -0.28 15.44
C GLN A 116 11.81 -1.49 15.79
N ILE A 117 10.52 -1.44 15.49
CA ILE A 117 9.56 -2.50 15.76
C ILE A 117 9.04 -3.16 14.49
N ASP A 118 9.11 -2.46 13.37
CA ASP A 118 8.74 -2.98 12.06
C ASP A 118 9.46 -2.20 10.94
N GLU A 119 9.63 -2.85 9.80
CA GLU A 119 10.13 -2.25 8.57
C GLU A 119 9.79 -3.16 7.38
N ASP A 120 9.05 -2.61 6.42
CA ASP A 120 8.64 -3.36 5.24
C ASP A 120 8.27 -2.40 4.09
N VAL A 121 7.65 -2.93 3.05
CA VAL A 121 7.05 -2.21 1.93
C VAL A 121 5.52 -2.17 2.12
N VAL A 122 4.91 -1.03 1.81
CA VAL A 122 3.44 -0.87 1.77
C VAL A 122 2.90 -1.49 0.48
N GLY A 123 3.43 -1.08 -0.67
CA GLY A 123 2.96 -1.49 -1.99
C GLY A 123 1.75 -0.68 -2.47
N GLU A 124 1.58 -0.56 -3.78
CA GLU A 124 0.49 0.19 -4.42
C GLU A 124 -0.89 -0.12 -3.80
N PHE A 125 -1.23 -1.40 -3.67
CA PHE A 125 -2.55 -1.79 -3.18
C PHE A 125 -2.80 -1.28 -1.76
N MET A 126 -1.87 -1.48 -0.84
CA MET A 126 -2.07 -1.04 0.54
C MET A 126 -2.01 0.48 0.66
N LEU A 127 -1.25 1.16 -0.20
CA LEU A 127 -1.24 2.63 -0.28
C LEU A 127 -2.60 3.16 -0.74
N ARG A 128 -3.21 2.54 -1.77
CA ARG A 128 -4.60 2.80 -2.17
C ARG A 128 -5.55 2.63 -0.98
N GLN A 129 -5.50 1.49 -0.31
CA GLN A 129 -6.36 1.21 0.85
C GLN A 129 -6.16 2.17 2.03
N TYR A 130 -4.94 2.68 2.22
CA TYR A 130 -4.64 3.69 3.21
C TYR A 130 -5.30 5.03 2.86
N LEU A 131 -5.17 5.48 1.61
CA LEU A 131 -5.77 6.73 1.14
C LEU A 131 -7.31 6.68 1.17
N GLU A 132 -7.92 5.55 0.85
CA GLU A 132 -9.38 5.35 0.88
C GLU A 132 -10.04 5.61 2.24
N GLN A 133 -9.26 5.66 3.32
CA GLN A 133 -9.80 6.03 4.64
C GLN A 133 -10.17 7.52 4.74
N GLY A 134 -9.59 8.36 3.88
CA GLY A 134 -9.84 9.82 3.86
C GLY A 134 -10.31 10.39 2.53
N ILE A 135 -10.17 9.67 1.41
CA ILE A 135 -10.63 10.13 0.09
C ILE A 135 -11.46 9.06 -0.63
N SER A 136 -12.12 9.44 -1.72
CA SER A 136 -12.90 8.50 -2.53
C SER A 136 -12.02 7.45 -3.19
N SER A 137 -12.55 6.24 -3.35
CA SER A 137 -11.87 5.09 -3.98
C SER A 137 -11.21 5.43 -5.31
N SER A 138 -11.91 6.10 -6.23
CA SER A 138 -11.32 6.53 -7.51
C SER A 138 -10.10 7.45 -7.34
N SER A 139 -10.17 8.39 -6.40
CA SER A 139 -9.04 9.31 -6.16
C SER A 139 -7.87 8.62 -5.46
N ALA A 140 -8.13 7.61 -4.65
CA ALA A 140 -7.08 6.80 -4.03
C ALA A 140 -6.42 5.85 -5.04
N GLU A 141 -7.22 5.30 -5.96
CA GLU A 141 -6.75 4.47 -7.07
C GLU A 141 -5.84 5.28 -8.00
N ASP A 142 -6.34 6.40 -8.52
CA ASP A 142 -5.55 7.26 -9.41
C ASP A 142 -4.25 7.73 -8.72
N ALA A 143 -4.32 8.08 -7.43
CA ALA A 143 -3.17 8.54 -6.65
C ALA A 143 -2.15 7.46 -6.29
N ALA A 144 -2.52 6.17 -6.30
CA ALA A 144 -1.62 5.07 -6.01
C ALA A 144 -1.05 4.44 -7.29
N ALA A 145 -1.73 4.56 -8.43
CA ALA A 145 -1.42 3.86 -9.68
C ALA A 145 -0.01 4.10 -10.25
N GLY A 146 0.64 5.23 -9.93
CA GLY A 146 2.02 5.50 -10.34
C GLY A 146 3.08 5.20 -9.28
N TRP A 147 2.73 4.39 -8.28
CA TRP A 147 3.65 3.92 -7.24
C TRP A 147 4.81 3.16 -7.90
N GLY A 148 6.03 3.66 -7.76
CA GLY A 148 7.21 2.97 -8.29
C GLY A 148 7.96 2.16 -7.23
N GLY A 149 7.71 2.39 -5.94
CA GLY A 149 8.40 1.73 -4.84
C GLY A 149 8.21 2.46 -3.51
N ASP A 150 8.38 1.76 -2.40
CA ASP A 150 8.40 2.39 -1.08
C ASP A 150 9.22 1.62 -0.05
N ARG A 151 9.44 2.27 1.10
CA ARG A 151 9.93 1.64 2.32
C ARG A 151 9.34 2.37 3.51
N PHE A 152 8.84 1.63 4.50
CA PHE A 152 8.52 2.21 5.80
C PHE A 152 9.35 1.62 6.92
N ALA A 153 9.55 2.40 7.98
CA ALA A 153 10.05 1.93 9.25
C ALA A 153 9.19 2.49 10.39
N LEU A 154 8.88 1.63 11.35
CA LEU A 154 8.11 1.95 12.55
C LEU A 154 9.01 1.81 13.77
N TYR A 155 9.03 2.84 14.60
CA TYR A 155 9.80 2.88 15.84
C TYR A 155 8.86 3.12 17.01
N TYR A 156 9.21 2.54 18.15
CA TYR A 156 8.46 2.69 19.39
C TYR A 156 9.41 3.06 20.52
N ASN A 157 8.97 4.00 21.35
CA ASN A 157 9.62 4.34 22.61
C ASN A 157 8.84 3.72 23.78
N ASP A 158 9.44 2.72 24.42
CA ASP A 158 8.79 1.99 25.53
C ASP A 158 8.60 2.84 26.80
N ALA A 159 9.39 3.91 26.99
CA ALA A 159 9.32 4.76 28.18
C ALA A 159 8.13 5.72 28.13
N ASP A 160 7.90 6.31 26.96
CA ASP A 160 6.91 7.37 26.75
C ASP A 160 5.65 6.87 26.01
N SER A 161 5.67 5.61 25.53
CA SER A 161 4.61 5.01 24.70
C SER A 161 4.37 5.76 23.39
N GLU A 162 5.44 6.29 22.80
CA GLU A 162 5.41 7.09 21.58
C GLU A 162 5.76 6.26 20.34
N LEU A 163 5.23 6.68 19.18
CA LEU A 163 5.45 6.03 17.89
C LEU A 163 6.06 7.01 16.89
N VAL A 164 6.97 6.50 16.06
CA VAL A 164 7.46 7.19 14.87
C VAL A 164 7.27 6.28 13.67
N LEU A 165 6.55 6.76 12.66
CA LEU A 165 6.47 6.13 11.34
C LEU A 165 7.20 7.03 10.34
N VAL A 166 8.07 6.42 9.54
CA VAL A 166 8.63 7.04 8.33
C VAL A 166 8.24 6.16 7.16
N LEU A 167 7.56 6.72 6.17
CA LEU A 167 7.21 6.06 4.91
C LEU A 167 7.76 6.91 3.77
N ARG A 168 8.73 6.36 3.04
CA ARG A 168 9.33 6.99 1.86
C ARG A 168 8.79 6.31 0.62
N THR A 169 8.24 7.08 -0.31
CA THR A 169 7.65 6.60 -1.57
C THR A 169 8.38 7.21 -2.77
N VAL A 170 8.58 6.39 -3.80
CA VAL A 170 9.10 6.79 -5.10
C VAL A 170 8.04 6.52 -6.16
N TRP A 171 7.94 7.42 -7.12
CA TRP A 171 6.90 7.43 -8.15
C TRP A 171 7.51 7.30 -9.55
N ASP A 172 6.79 6.65 -10.45
CA ASP A 172 7.24 6.39 -11.82
C ASP A 172 7.49 7.66 -12.63
N SER A 173 6.73 8.71 -12.33
CA SER A 173 6.91 10.01 -12.95
C SER A 173 6.65 11.18 -11.98
N VAL A 174 7.08 12.36 -12.43
CA VAL A 174 6.79 13.63 -11.74
C VAL A 174 5.29 13.90 -11.66
N ALA A 175 4.52 13.45 -12.66
CA ALA A 175 3.07 13.60 -12.66
C ALA A 175 2.43 12.76 -11.56
N ASP A 176 2.87 11.50 -11.42
CA ASP A 176 2.35 10.56 -10.43
C ASP A 176 2.64 11.04 -9.00
N ASN A 177 3.86 11.52 -8.74
CA ASN A 177 4.20 12.11 -7.43
C ASN A 177 3.33 13.35 -7.14
N SER A 178 3.07 14.19 -8.15
CA SER A 178 2.23 15.39 -7.98
C SER A 178 0.76 15.02 -7.69
N GLU A 179 0.28 13.95 -8.32
CA GLU A 179 -1.06 13.40 -8.11
C GLU A 179 -1.19 12.84 -6.68
N PHE A 180 -0.23 12.04 -6.25
CA PHE A 180 -0.15 11.55 -4.88
C PHE A 180 -0.13 12.68 -3.85
N GLN A 181 0.73 13.68 -4.00
CA GLN A 181 0.82 14.80 -3.06
C GLN A 181 -0.51 15.56 -2.96
N SER A 182 -1.19 15.76 -4.10
CA SER A 182 -2.51 16.40 -4.14
C SER A 182 -3.57 15.57 -3.43
N ALA A 183 -3.59 14.26 -3.66
CA ALA A 183 -4.51 13.34 -2.99
C ALA A 183 -4.22 13.23 -1.48
N TYR A 184 -2.95 13.21 -1.09
CA TYR A 184 -2.54 13.15 0.31
C TYR A 184 -2.90 14.43 1.07
N GLN A 185 -2.87 15.58 0.40
CA GLN A 185 -3.41 16.82 0.97
C GLN A 185 -4.90 16.67 1.30
N LEU A 186 -5.72 16.19 0.36
CA LEU A 186 -7.16 15.96 0.57
C LEU A 186 -7.42 14.92 1.67
N TYR A 187 -6.61 13.87 1.70
CA TYR A 187 -6.61 12.87 2.77
C TYR A 187 -6.35 13.52 4.13
N GLY A 188 -5.30 14.32 4.25
CA GLY A 188 -4.94 15.01 5.48
C GLY A 188 -5.99 16.02 5.94
N GLU A 189 -6.60 16.76 5.02
CA GLU A 189 -7.73 17.65 5.31
C GLU A 189 -8.93 16.87 5.88
N THR A 190 -9.19 15.67 5.36
CA THR A 190 -10.30 14.82 5.84
C THR A 190 -10.00 14.16 7.18
N GLN A 191 -8.78 13.64 7.37
CA GLN A 191 -8.38 12.93 8.59
C GLN A 191 -8.05 13.85 9.76
N PHE A 192 -7.39 14.96 9.47
CA PHE A 192 -6.81 15.84 10.49
C PHE A 192 -7.51 17.20 10.57
N GLY A 193 -8.39 17.55 9.62
CA GLY A 193 -9.16 18.79 9.65
C GLY A 193 -8.29 20.06 9.66
N ASP A 194 -8.71 21.06 10.43
CA ASP A 194 -8.04 22.37 10.53
C ASP A 194 -6.71 22.35 11.33
N ASN A 195 -6.19 21.17 11.70
CA ASN A 195 -4.94 21.02 12.46
C ASN A 195 -3.69 21.25 11.61
N LEU A 196 -3.79 21.98 10.50
CA LEU A 196 -2.65 22.34 9.66
C LEU A 196 -1.66 23.17 10.48
N VAL A 197 -0.37 22.89 10.32
CA VAL A 197 0.73 23.69 10.87
C VAL A 197 1.35 24.49 9.72
N PRO A 198 0.98 25.77 9.54
CA PRO A 198 1.59 26.61 8.52
C PRO A 198 3.07 26.80 8.82
N GLU A 199 3.91 26.75 7.78
CA GLU A 199 5.36 27.02 7.88
C GLU A 199 6.06 26.13 8.92
N ALA A 200 5.67 24.86 9.02
CA ALA A 200 6.20 23.90 9.98
C ALA A 200 7.75 23.83 9.97
N PHE A 201 8.34 23.62 8.80
CA PHE A 201 9.76 23.82 8.49
C PHE A 201 9.95 24.02 6.97
N PRO A 202 11.06 24.62 6.50
CA PRO A 202 11.20 25.08 5.11
C PRO A 202 10.98 24.00 4.04
N GLU A 203 11.32 22.76 4.34
CA GLU A 203 11.26 21.61 3.44
C GLU A 203 9.91 20.88 3.48
N ALA A 204 9.12 21.07 4.54
CA ALA A 204 7.81 20.45 4.67
C ALA A 204 6.85 20.96 3.60
N THR A 205 6.24 20.04 2.86
CA THR A 205 5.16 20.39 1.93
C THR A 205 3.89 20.70 2.69
N LEU A 206 3.48 19.79 3.59
CA LEU A 206 2.30 19.92 4.44
C LEU A 206 2.52 19.22 5.77
N CYS A 207 2.11 19.84 6.88
CA CYS A 207 2.12 19.21 8.19
C CYS A 207 0.81 19.47 8.93
N TRP A 208 0.35 18.47 9.67
CA TRP A 208 -0.80 18.54 10.57
C TRP A 208 -0.38 18.12 11.99
N GLN A 209 -1.02 18.68 13.00
CA GLN A 209 -0.81 18.34 14.41
C GLN A 209 -2.13 17.93 15.09
N PRO A 210 -2.65 16.72 14.80
CA PRO A 210 -3.76 16.15 15.56
C PRO A 210 -3.35 15.87 17.03
N GLU A 211 -4.30 15.48 17.88
CA GLU A 211 -4.03 15.25 19.30
C GLU A 211 -3.01 14.12 19.49
N GLY A 212 -1.84 14.46 20.05
CA GLY A 212 -0.81 13.49 20.44
C GLY A 212 0.22 13.13 19.37
N GLU A 213 0.16 13.70 18.17
CA GLU A 213 1.15 13.45 17.12
C GLU A 213 1.24 14.61 16.11
N VAL A 214 2.26 14.57 15.27
CA VAL A 214 2.47 15.42 14.11
C VAL A 214 2.62 14.50 12.91
N VAL A 215 1.96 14.85 11.80
CA VAL A 215 2.03 14.15 10.53
C VAL A 215 2.49 15.13 9.46
N CYS A 216 3.59 14.85 8.78
CA CYS A 216 4.11 15.66 7.70
C CYS A 216 4.22 14.86 6.41
N LEU A 217 3.86 15.49 5.30
CA LEU A 217 4.25 15.12 3.94
C LEU A 217 5.38 16.05 3.50
N ILE A 218 6.47 15.47 3.02
CA ILE A 218 7.67 16.17 2.61
C ILE A 218 8.03 15.72 1.19
N ALA A 219 8.08 16.66 0.25
CA ALA A 219 8.61 16.41 -1.08
C ALA A 219 10.15 16.43 -1.05
N GLU A 220 10.77 15.28 -1.28
CA GLU A 220 12.25 15.17 -1.34
C GLU A 220 12.81 15.67 -2.65
N ASP A 221 12.22 15.22 -3.75
CA ASP A 221 12.52 15.66 -5.09
C ASP A 221 11.25 15.58 -5.95
N ASN A 222 11.41 15.60 -7.28
CA ASN A 222 10.26 15.59 -8.18
C ASN A 222 9.52 14.25 -8.22
N VAL A 223 10.12 13.14 -7.78
CA VAL A 223 9.55 11.78 -7.84
C VAL A 223 9.55 11.06 -6.49
N THR A 224 10.03 11.70 -5.43
CA THR A 224 10.12 11.10 -4.09
C THR A 224 9.36 11.95 -3.07
N SER A 225 8.53 11.28 -2.28
CA SER A 225 7.79 11.89 -1.18
C SER A 225 7.98 11.08 0.10
N THR A 226 8.02 11.76 1.25
CA THR A 226 8.13 11.11 2.56
C THR A 226 7.04 11.57 3.50
N ILE A 227 6.35 10.59 4.09
CA ILE A 227 5.40 10.79 5.18
C ILE A 227 6.11 10.47 6.48
N VAL A 228 6.11 11.42 7.41
CA VAL A 228 6.61 11.20 8.78
C VAL A 228 5.47 11.43 9.76
N ARG A 229 5.23 10.46 10.65
CA ARG A 229 4.35 10.61 11.82
C ARG A 229 5.23 10.50 13.07
N ALA A 230 5.18 11.47 13.96
CA ALA A 230 6.02 11.52 15.15
C ALA A 230 5.36 12.35 16.27
N PRO A 231 5.82 12.26 17.53
CA PRO A 231 5.24 13.02 18.65
C PRO A 231 5.44 14.54 18.55
N SER A 232 6.44 15.02 17.80
CA SER A 232 6.77 16.44 17.69
C SER A 232 7.39 16.80 16.35
N LEU A 233 7.27 18.08 15.96
CA LEU A 233 7.91 18.64 14.76
C LEU A 233 9.44 18.60 14.85
N GLU A 234 10.01 18.78 16.05
CA GLU A 234 11.45 18.71 16.28
C GLU A 234 12.00 17.33 15.90
N LEU A 235 11.25 16.26 16.22
CA LEU A 235 11.66 14.91 15.86
C LEU A 235 11.53 14.66 14.35
N ILE A 236 10.47 15.18 13.71
CA ILE A 236 10.33 15.12 12.25
C ILE A 236 11.49 15.82 11.55
N GLN A 237 11.88 17.01 12.03
CA GLN A 237 13.01 17.74 11.46
C GLN A 237 14.33 16.97 11.66
N THR A 238 14.53 16.35 12.82
CA THR A 238 15.72 15.53 13.10
C THR A 238 15.79 14.31 12.17
N ILE A 239 14.66 13.64 11.94
CA ILE A 239 14.55 12.53 10.98
C ILE A 239 14.87 13.03 9.57
N TRP A 240 14.29 14.16 9.19
CA TRP A 240 14.50 14.75 7.87
C TRP A 240 15.97 15.07 7.61
N ASP A 241 16.66 15.70 8.55
CA ASP A 241 18.08 16.04 8.44
C ASP A 241 18.96 14.79 8.23
N GLU A 242 18.64 13.66 8.87
CA GLU A 242 19.34 12.38 8.66
C GLU A 242 19.11 11.81 7.25
N LEU A 243 17.87 11.88 6.75
CA LEU A 243 17.53 11.37 5.41
C LEU A 243 18.25 12.13 4.28
N GLN A 244 18.69 13.36 4.54
CA GLN A 244 19.44 14.19 3.58
C GLN A 244 20.97 14.03 3.66
N SER A 245 21.48 13.25 4.62
CA SER A 245 22.92 13.08 4.88
C SER A 245 23.61 12.00 4.04
#